data_AF-A0A059EZV0-F1
#
_entry.id   AF-A0A059EZV0-F1
#
_cell.length_a   1.000
_cell.length_b   1.000
_cell.length_c   1.000
_cell.angle_alpha   90.00
_cell.angle_beta   90.00
_cell.angle_gamma   90.00
#
_symmetry.space_group_name_H-M   'P 1'
#
loop_
_entity.id
_entity.type
_entity.pdbx_description
1 polymer ?
#
loop_
_entity_poly.entity_id
_entity_poly.type
_entity_poly.pdbx_seq_one_letter_code
_entity_poly.pdbx_strand_id
1 'polypeptide(L)'
;VPDQSASTLLTLVKRYVHKDSIIYSTVEKIYWMVEYFLAHERVNHSVSFIGNLRGVHINTIEGTWSVVKRTISTIHRTKGFISLYLLRFMLLRLYLITNFSELINLLLWFYLLFSTLIFKGYFFLNFC
;
A
#
# COMPACT_ATOMS: atom_id res chain seq x y z
N VAL A 1 2.67 3.32 12.10
CA VAL A 1 2.40 2.42 13.25
C VAL A 1 3.44 2.69 14.31
N PRO A 2 3.10 2.80 15.61
CA PRO A 2 4.07 3.09 16.67
C PRO A 2 5.12 1.99 16.85
N ASP A 3 4.68 0.73 16.79
CA ASP A 3 5.56 -0.45 16.74
C ASP A 3 5.72 -0.94 15.29
N GLN A 4 6.96 -1.16 14.87
CA GLN A 4 7.32 -1.65 13.53
C GLN A 4 7.98 -3.04 13.58
N SER A 5 7.82 -3.74 14.70
CA SER A 5 8.27 -5.12 14.84
C SER A 5 7.67 -6.02 13.75
N ALA A 6 8.43 -7.04 13.38
CA ALA A 6 8.01 -8.07 12.42
C ALA A 6 6.63 -8.66 12.77
N SER A 7 6.37 -8.94 14.04
CA SER A 7 5.10 -9.50 14.52
C SER A 7 3.93 -8.54 14.34
N THR A 8 4.12 -7.25 14.66
CA THR A 8 3.09 -6.23 14.46
C THR A 8 2.78 -6.04 12.98
N LEU A 9 3.80 -6.03 12.13
CA LEU A 9 3.60 -5.96 10.67
C LEU A 9 2.90 -7.19 10.13
N LEU A 10 3.29 -8.40 10.56
CA LEU A 10 2.64 -9.65 10.15
C LEU A 10 1.16 -9.62 10.52
N THR A 11 0.84 -9.19 11.74
CA THR A 11 -0.53 -9.12 12.23
C THR A 11 -1.38 -8.17 11.38
N LEU A 12 -0.84 -7.00 11.04
CA LEU A 12 -1.52 -6.05 10.16
C LEU A 12 -1.72 -6.61 8.75
N VAL A 13 -0.69 -7.23 8.17
CA VAL A 13 -0.80 -7.82 6.84
C VAL A 13 -1.84 -8.95 6.83
N LYS A 14 -1.80 -9.89 7.78
CA LYS A 14 -2.79 -10.97 7.88
C LYS A 14 -4.22 -10.44 8.05
N ARG A 15 -4.38 -9.31 8.73
CA ARG A 15 -5.70 -8.67 8.98
C ARG A 15 -6.31 -8.06 7.72
N TYR A 16 -5.48 -7.47 6.85
CA TYR A 16 -5.97 -6.67 5.72
C TYR A 16 -5.69 -7.27 4.33
N VAL A 17 -4.86 -8.30 4.24
CA VAL A 17 -4.53 -8.99 2.98
C VAL A 17 -5.14 -10.38 2.99
N HIS A 18 -5.83 -10.72 1.91
CA HIS A 18 -6.41 -12.05 1.73
C HIS A 18 -5.32 -13.11 1.60
N LYS A 19 -5.49 -14.27 2.26
CA LYS A 19 -4.51 -15.38 2.25
C LYS A 19 -4.15 -15.85 0.82
N ASP A 20 -5.08 -15.79 -0.12
CA ASP A 20 -4.83 -16.22 -1.50
C ASP A 20 -4.10 -15.17 -2.36
N SER A 21 -3.59 -14.10 -1.75
CA SER A 21 -2.86 -13.04 -2.46
C SER A 21 -1.42 -13.48 -2.75
N ILE A 22 -0.86 -12.95 -3.85
CA ILE A 22 0.58 -13.00 -4.12
C ILE A 22 1.20 -11.71 -3.60
N ILE A 23 2.20 -11.84 -2.74
CA ILE A 23 2.90 -10.71 -2.13
C ILE A 23 4.17 -10.42 -2.93
N TYR A 24 4.45 -9.14 -3.14
CA TYR A 24 5.72 -8.64 -3.70
C TYR A 24 6.40 -7.73 -2.69
N SER A 25 7.64 -8.03 -2.29
CA SER A 25 8.39 -7.18 -1.35
C SER A 25 9.89 -7.10 -1.64
N THR A 26 10.57 -6.15 -0.99
CA THR A 26 12.03 -6.15 -0.90
C THR A 26 12.49 -7.18 0.13
N VAL A 27 13.62 -7.82 -0.14
CA VAL A 27 14.14 -8.97 0.63
C VAL A 27 14.40 -8.65 2.11
N GLU A 28 14.82 -7.44 2.45
CA GLU A 28 15.45 -7.16 3.74
C GLU A 28 14.52 -7.18 4.96
N LYS A 29 13.21 -6.98 4.81
CA LYS A 29 12.32 -6.72 5.96
C LYS A 29 11.23 -7.77 6.23
N ILE A 30 11.02 -8.74 5.32
CA ILE A 30 9.80 -9.57 5.33
C ILE A 30 10.09 -11.07 5.09
N TYR A 31 11.16 -11.60 5.67
CA TYR A 31 11.53 -13.01 5.49
C TYR A 31 10.45 -14.01 5.99
N TRP A 32 9.66 -13.62 7.00
CA TRP A 32 8.73 -14.47 7.75
C TRP A 32 7.32 -14.60 7.12
N MET A 33 7.03 -13.94 5.99
CA MET A 33 5.65 -13.84 5.48
C MET A 33 5.27 -14.92 4.45
N VAL A 34 6.16 -15.87 4.16
CA VAL A 34 5.99 -16.87 3.08
C VAL A 34 4.90 -17.88 3.38
N GLU A 35 4.70 -18.23 4.66
CA GLU A 35 3.86 -19.38 5.00
C GLU A 35 2.36 -19.09 5.02
N TYR A 36 1.96 -17.81 5.05
CA TYR A 36 0.54 -17.44 5.16
C TYR A 36 -0.15 -17.13 3.82
N PHE A 37 0.62 -16.77 2.79
CA PHE A 37 0.07 -16.30 1.51
C PHE A 37 0.32 -17.29 0.38
N LEU A 38 -0.48 -17.20 -0.69
CA LEU A 38 -0.38 -18.10 -1.86
C LEU A 38 1.03 -18.12 -2.47
N ALA A 39 1.66 -16.95 -2.57
CA ALA A 39 3.05 -16.84 -2.97
C ALA A 39 3.67 -15.55 -2.43
N HIS A 40 4.99 -15.55 -2.27
CA HIS A 40 5.77 -14.38 -1.89
C HIS A 40 6.99 -14.23 -2.79
N GLU A 41 6.91 -13.26 -3.70
CA GLU A 41 7.97 -12.89 -4.63
C GLU A 41 8.80 -11.74 -4.05
N ARG A 42 10.11 -11.83 -4.18
CA ARG A 42 11.03 -10.87 -3.56
C ARG A 42 12.06 -10.33 -4.53
N VAL A 43 12.43 -9.08 -4.33
CA VAL A 43 13.54 -8.43 -5.05
C VAL A 43 14.62 -8.07 -4.05
N ASN A 44 15.85 -8.49 -4.33
CA ASN A 44 17.01 -8.12 -3.54
C ASN A 44 17.78 -7.02 -4.26
N HIS A 45 17.57 -5.76 -3.89
CA HIS A 45 18.25 -4.62 -4.51
C HIS A 45 19.78 -4.61 -4.34
N SER A 46 20.33 -5.40 -3.40
CA SER A 46 21.78 -5.56 -3.30
C SER A 46 22.36 -6.47 -4.39
N VAL A 47 21.52 -7.26 -5.07
CA VAL A 47 21.91 -8.27 -6.07
C VAL A 47 21.35 -7.93 -7.45
N SER A 48 20.07 -7.55 -7.53
CA SER A 48 19.38 -7.28 -8.79
C SER A 48 18.21 -6.31 -8.62
N PHE A 49 17.90 -5.57 -9.69
CA PHE A 49 16.68 -4.74 -9.76
C PHE A 49 15.45 -5.54 -10.23
N ILE A 50 15.59 -6.85 -10.38
CA ILE A 50 14.60 -7.77 -10.95
C ILE A 50 14.50 -9.00 -10.05
N GLY A 51 13.29 -9.44 -9.71
CA GLY A 51 13.06 -10.65 -8.91
C GLY A 51 13.51 -11.92 -9.63
N ASN A 52 14.18 -12.80 -8.90
CA ASN A 52 14.91 -13.97 -9.44
C ASN A 52 14.06 -14.99 -10.20
N LEU A 53 12.74 -15.10 -9.92
CA LEU A 53 11.92 -16.21 -10.44
C LEU A 53 11.05 -15.84 -11.64
N ARG A 54 10.60 -14.58 -11.75
CA ARG A 54 9.56 -14.19 -12.72
C ARG A 54 9.78 -12.84 -13.41
N GLY A 55 10.95 -12.23 -13.25
CA GLY A 55 11.18 -10.90 -13.82
C GLY A 55 10.41 -9.80 -13.09
N VAL A 56 10.12 -9.97 -11.80
CA VAL A 56 9.28 -9.02 -11.04
C VAL A 56 10.00 -7.69 -10.90
N HIS A 57 9.35 -6.61 -11.32
CA HIS A 57 9.81 -5.24 -11.13
C HIS A 57 8.97 -4.53 -10.06
N ILE A 58 9.57 -4.26 -8.90
CA ILE A 58 8.90 -3.47 -7.85
C ILE A 58 9.13 -1.96 -8.01
N ASN A 59 9.96 -1.55 -8.97
CA ASN A 59 10.27 -0.14 -9.26
C ASN A 59 9.02 0.69 -9.56
N THR A 60 7.99 0.10 -10.16
CA THR A 60 6.70 0.78 -10.39
C THR A 60 6.00 1.16 -9.09
N ILE A 61 6.10 0.30 -8.07
CA ILE A 61 5.55 0.54 -6.73
C ILE A 61 6.36 1.64 -6.04
N GLU A 62 7.69 1.55 -6.09
CA GLU A 62 8.59 2.57 -5.51
C GLU A 62 8.40 3.94 -6.18
N GLY A 63 8.29 3.97 -7.50
CA GLY A 63 8.01 5.17 -8.28
C GLY A 63 6.66 5.78 -7.90
N THR A 64 5.62 4.97 -7.73
CA THR A 64 4.33 5.44 -7.22
C THR A 64 4.47 6.13 -5.87
N TRP A 65 5.15 5.51 -4.91
CA TRP A 65 5.38 6.12 -3.59
C TRP A 65 6.23 7.38 -3.65
N SER A 66 7.20 7.45 -4.57
CA SER A 66 8.00 8.65 -4.82
C SER A 66 7.12 9.82 -5.26
N VAL A 67 6.18 9.59 -6.18
CA VAL A 67 5.21 10.60 -6.61
C VAL A 67 4.33 11.04 -5.44
N VAL A 68 3.75 10.10 -4.68
CA VAL A 68 2.94 10.43 -3.49
C VAL A 68 3.71 11.33 -2.53
N LYS A 69 4.93 10.95 -2.15
CA LYS A 69 5.76 11.73 -1.22
C LYS A 69 6.04 13.15 -1.75
N ARG A 70 6.27 13.30 -3.05
CA ARG A 70 6.51 14.62 -3.68
C ARG A 70 5.26 15.50 -3.73
N THR A 71 4.07 14.93 -3.84
CA THR A 71 2.80 15.69 -3.84
C THR A 71 2.39 16.21 -2.46
N ILE A 72 2.96 15.67 -1.39
CA ILE A 72 2.61 16.05 -0.01
C ILE A 72 3.72 16.94 0.56
N SER A 73 3.34 18.18 0.91
CA SER A 73 4.22 19.10 1.64
C SER A 73 4.78 18.45 2.90
N THR A 74 6.04 18.70 3.22
CA THR A 74 6.75 18.13 4.37
C THR A 74 5.99 18.37 5.68
N ILE A 75 5.38 19.54 5.85
CA ILE A 75 4.58 19.93 7.02
C ILE A 75 3.32 19.06 7.18
N HIS A 76 2.77 18.57 6.06
CA HIS A 76 1.57 17.74 6.04
C HIS A 76 1.86 16.23 6.08
N ARG A 77 3.13 15.81 6.20
CA ARG A 77 3.49 14.40 6.38
C ARG A 77 3.35 13.95 7.83
N THR A 78 2.21 14.26 8.43
CA THR A 78 1.86 13.86 9.81
C THR A 78 0.73 12.85 9.80
N LYS A 79 0.57 12.10 10.90
CA LYS A 79 -0.48 11.08 11.03
C LYS A 79 -1.90 11.63 10.82
N GLY A 80 -2.12 12.90 11.16
CA GLY A 80 -3.42 13.56 11.02
C GLY A 80 -3.81 13.87 9.56
N PHE A 81 -2.82 14.14 8.69
CA PHE A 81 -3.08 14.55 7.31
C PHE A 81 -2.79 13.47 6.27
N ILE A 82 -1.85 12.55 6.56
CA ILE A 82 -1.37 11.58 5.57
C ILE A 82 -2.51 10.73 4.96
N SER A 83 -3.51 10.35 5.75
CA SER A 83 -4.67 9.58 5.30
C SER A 83 -5.49 10.34 4.24
N LEU A 84 -5.72 11.64 4.44
CA LEU A 84 -6.46 12.48 3.48
C LEU A 84 -5.72 12.63 2.16
N TYR A 85 -4.39 12.78 2.21
CA TYR A 85 -3.57 12.87 1.01
C TYR A 85 -3.50 11.55 0.26
N LEU A 86 -3.40 10.41 0.96
CA LEU A 86 -3.45 9.09 0.33
C LEU A 86 -4.80 8.83 -0.33
N LEU A 87 -5.90 9.17 0.35
CA LEU A 87 -7.23 9.07 -0.23
C LEU A 87 -7.35 9.93 -1.49
N ARG A 88 -6.97 11.22 -1.43
CA ARG A 88 -6.95 12.11 -2.59
C ARG A 88 -6.12 11.54 -3.73
N PHE A 89 -4.94 10.98 -3.44
CA PHE A 89 -4.08 10.35 -4.44
C PHE A 89 -4.77 9.15 -5.12
N MET A 90 -5.42 8.28 -4.34
CA MET A 90 -6.18 7.15 -4.87
C MET A 90 -7.34 7.62 -5.76
N LEU A 91 -8.06 8.66 -5.35
CA LEU A 91 -9.16 9.22 -6.11
C LEU A 91 -8.70 9.82 -7.44
N LEU A 92 -7.63 10.60 -7.44
CA LEU A 92 -7.06 11.18 -8.67
C LEU A 92 -6.55 10.12 -9.66
N ARG A 93 -6.21 8.92 -9.16
CA ARG A 93 -5.79 7.79 -10.02
C ARG A 93 -6.98 7.06 -10.64
N LEU A 94 -8.16 7.12 -10.02
CA LEU A 94 -9.37 6.46 -10.50
C LEU A 94 -10.27 7.40 -11.31
N TYR A 95 -10.29 8.68 -10.95
CA TYR A 95 -11.15 9.71 -11.53
C TYR A 95 -10.30 10.90 -11.97
N LEU A 96 -10.37 11.23 -13.27
CA LEU A 96 -9.50 12.23 -13.92
C LEU A 96 -9.82 13.69 -13.53
N ILE A 97 -10.98 13.93 -12.90
CA ILE A 97 -11.48 15.28 -12.60
C ILE A 97 -12.04 15.24 -11.18
N THR A 98 -11.42 15.94 -10.24
CA THR A 98 -11.95 16.03 -8.87
C THR A 98 -12.27 17.47 -8.54
N ASN A 99 -13.53 17.86 -8.73
CA ASN A 99 -14.07 18.99 -7.99
C ASN A 99 -14.31 18.57 -6.53
N PHE A 100 -14.26 19.54 -5.60
CA PHE A 100 -14.39 19.26 -4.16
C PHE A 100 -15.70 18.52 -3.81
N SER A 101 -16.78 18.72 -4.57
CA SER A 101 -18.03 17.98 -4.36
C SER A 101 -17.91 16.49 -4.68
N GLU A 102 -17.11 16.10 -5.68
CA GLU A 102 -16.86 14.69 -5.97
C GLU A 102 -16.06 14.02 -4.86
N LEU A 103 -15.08 14.74 -4.27
CA LEU A 103 -14.35 14.27 -3.10
C LEU A 103 -15.29 14.01 -1.91
N ILE A 104 -16.22 14.93 -1.64
CA ILE A 104 -17.24 14.78 -0.59
C ILE A 104 -18.16 13.59 -0.89
N ASN A 105 -18.64 13.45 -2.12
CA ASN A 105 -19.50 12.34 -2.54
C ASN A 105 -18.78 10.99 -2.44
N LEU A 106 -17.51 10.93 -2.81
CA LEU A 106 -16.67 9.74 -2.66
C LEU A 106 -16.41 9.40 -1.20
N LEU A 107 -16.17 10.40 -0.33
CA LEU A 107 -16.03 10.20 1.11
C LEU A 107 -17.31 9.62 1.72
N LEU A 108 -18.48 10.16 1.32
CA LEU A 108 -19.78 9.63 1.73
C LEU A 108 -20.01 8.21 1.20
N TRP A 109 -19.65 7.95 -0.06
CA TRP A 109 -19.77 6.63 -0.66
C TRP A 109 -18.85 5.61 0.02
N PHE A 110 -17.59 5.97 0.32
CA PHE A 110 -16.68 5.13 1.09
C PHE A 110 -17.19 4.88 2.51
N TYR A 111 -17.78 5.88 3.18
CA TYR A 111 -18.40 5.69 4.50
C TYR A 111 -19.56 4.69 4.44
N LEU A 112 -20.39 4.74 3.39
CA LEU A 112 -21.50 3.82 3.14
C LEU A 112 -21.05 2.44 2.64
N LEU A 113 -19.93 2.34 1.93
CA LEU A 113 -19.37 1.07 1.47
C LEU A 113 -18.63 0.34 2.60
N PHE A 114 -17.96 1.08 3.50
CA PHE A 114 -17.27 0.48 4.65
C PHE A 114 -18.24 -0.14 5.67
N SER A 115 -19.51 0.28 5.70
CA SER A 115 -20.54 -0.40 6.50
C SER A 115 -21.05 -1.69 5.86
N THR A 116 -20.72 -1.98 4.60
CA THR A 116 -21.29 -3.10 3.84
C THR A 116 -20.28 -4.05 3.16
N LEU A 117 -19.03 -3.65 2.92
CA LEU A 117 -18.08 -4.44 2.11
C LEU A 117 -16.64 -4.43 2.66
N ILE A 118 -16.22 -5.58 3.16
CA ILE A 118 -14.81 -5.93 3.43
C ILE A 118 -14.09 -5.96 2.07
N PHE A 119 -13.14 -5.04 1.87
CA PHE A 119 -12.37 -4.90 0.64
C PHE A 119 -11.57 -6.18 0.32
N LYS A 120 -11.86 -6.78 -0.85
CA LYS A 120 -10.96 -7.69 -1.54
C LYS A 120 -9.79 -6.90 -2.13
N GLY A 121 -8.58 -7.21 -1.65
CA GLY A 121 -7.34 -7.11 -2.43
C GLY A 121 -6.68 -5.74 -2.50
N TYR A 122 -5.35 -5.75 -2.41
CA TYR A 122 -4.41 -4.63 -2.49
C TYR A 122 -4.19 -3.82 -1.21
N PHE A 123 -3.62 -4.49 -0.20
CA PHE A 123 -2.87 -3.81 0.86
C PHE A 123 -1.37 -3.85 0.53
N PHE A 124 -0.79 -2.70 0.20
CA PHE A 124 0.63 -2.57 -0.10
C PHE A 124 1.32 -1.77 1.02
N LEU A 125 2.16 -2.48 1.78
CA LEU A 125 2.97 -1.94 2.85
C LEU A 125 4.37 -1.63 2.32
N ASN A 126 4.77 -0.36 2.35
CA ASN A 126 6.18 -0.01 2.38
C ASN A 126 6.40 1.07 3.45
N PHE A 127 7.14 0.69 4.49
CA PHE A 127 7.65 1.57 5.53
C PHE A 127 8.92 2.25 5.01
N CYS A 128 8.81 3.56 4.77
CA CYS A 128 9.93 4.49 4.66
C CYS A 128 9.53 5.76 5.41
#